data_AF-A0A953E837-F1
#
_entry.id   AF-A0A953E837-F1
#
_cell.length_a   1.000
_cell.length_b   1.000
_cell.length_c   1.000
_cell.angle_alpha   90.00
_cell.angle_beta   90.00
_cell.angle_gamma   90.00
#
_symmetry.space_group_name_H-M   'P 1'
#
loop_
_entity.id
_entity.type
_entity.pdbx_description
1 polymer ?
#
loop_
_entity_poly.entity_id
_entity_poly.type
_entity_poly.pdbx_seq_one_letter_code
_entity_poly.pdbx_strand_id
1 'polypeptide(L)' 'TALVSIGHRPGLDAYHDRTLTLVRSAEGARLQVRRRPPPRPPRSGTMVGRGALRRLLRRQSARA' A
#
# COMPACT_ATOMS: atom_id res chain seq x y z
N THR A 1 1.68 -28.89 3.47
CA THR A 1 2.72 -28.74 2.42
C THR A 1 3.02 -27.27 2.24
N ALA A 2 4.28 -26.87 2.00
CA ALA A 2 4.67 -25.48 1.80
C ALA A 2 5.46 -25.34 0.49
N LEU A 3 5.18 -24.28 -0.28
CA LEU A 3 5.92 -23.93 -1.49
C LEU A 3 7.05 -22.97 -1.11
N VAL A 4 8.27 -23.28 -1.57
CA VAL A 4 9.43 -22.42 -1.41
C VAL A 4 9.99 -22.08 -2.79
N SER A 5 10.12 -20.79 -3.08
CA SER A 5 10.72 -20.28 -4.31
C SER A 5 11.93 -19.43 -3.96
N ILE A 6 13.03 -19.59 -4.72
CA ILE A 6 14.29 -18.87 -4.53
C ILE A 6 14.60 -18.09 -5.79
N GLY A 7 14.80 -16.78 -5.65
CA GLY A 7 15.15 -15.92 -6.78
C GLY A 7 15.63 -14.54 -6.32
N HIS A 8 16.35 -13.85 -7.19
CA HIS A 8 16.93 -12.52 -6.92
C HIS A 8 16.19 -11.38 -7.66
N ARG A 9 15.00 -11.65 -8.21
CA ARG A 9 14.25 -10.68 -9.01
C ARG A 9 13.58 -9.63 -8.11
N PRO A 10 13.79 -8.31 -8.36
CA PRO A 10 13.02 -7.27 -7.68
C PRO A 10 11.51 -7.43 -7.91
N GLY A 11 10.70 -7.29 -6.86
CA GLY A 11 9.23 -7.40 -6.93
C GLY A 11 8.68 -8.82 -6.89
N LEU A 12 9.53 -9.85 -6.78
CA LEU A 12 9.09 -11.25 -6.65
C LEU A 12 8.23 -11.47 -5.39
N ASP A 13 8.47 -10.68 -4.34
CA ASP A 13 7.74 -10.67 -3.08
C ASP A 13 6.24 -10.36 -3.25
N ALA A 14 5.82 -9.78 -4.37
CA ALA A 14 4.41 -9.51 -4.66
C ALA A 14 3.56 -10.79 -4.83
N TYR A 15 4.19 -11.93 -5.15
CA TYR A 15 3.51 -13.20 -5.44
C TYR A 15 3.61 -14.21 -4.30
N HIS A 16 4.13 -13.82 -3.14
CA HIS A 16 4.37 -14.71 -2.01
C HIS A 16 3.68 -14.19 -0.75
N ASP A 17 3.17 -15.12 0.07
CA ASP A 17 2.57 -14.78 1.37
C ASP A 17 3.63 -14.32 2.38
N ARG A 18 4.86 -14.85 2.26
CA ARG A 18 6.00 -14.57 3.14
C ARG A 18 7.27 -14.42 2.32
N THR A 19 8.10 -13.47 2.70
CA THR A 19 9.39 -13.22 2.06
C THR A 19 10.51 -13.16 3.11
N LEU A 20 11.57 -13.91 2.87
CA LEU A 20 12.84 -13.81 3.60
C LEU A 20 13.89 -13.23 2.66
N THR A 21 14.70 -12.29 3.15
CA THR A 21 15.83 -11.73 2.39
C THR A 21 17.12 -12.32 2.93
N LEU A 22 17.90 -12.96 2.06
CA LEU A 22 19.23 -13.43 2.42
C LEU A 22 20.22 -12.27 2.28
N VAL A 23 20.88 -11.89 3.37
CA VAL A 23 21.86 -10.81 3.40
C VAL A 23 23.22 -11.36 3.83
N ARG A 24 24.29 -10.80 3.27
CA ARG A 24 25.66 -11.09 3.70
C ARG A 24 25.92 -10.36 5.03
N SER A 25 26.54 -11.06 5.99
CA SER A 25 27.00 -10.50 7.26
C SER A 25 28.42 -10.99 7.56
N ALA A 26 29.05 -10.43 8.61
CA ALA A 26 30.39 -10.83 9.05
C ALA A 26 30.45 -12.32 9.45
N GLU A 27 29.38 -12.84 10.04
CA GLU A 27 29.21 -14.25 10.46
C GLU A 27 28.69 -15.16 9.32
N GLY A 28 28.70 -14.68 8.07
CA GLY A 28 28.11 -15.37 6.93
C GLY A 28 26.71 -14.89 6.55
N ALA A 29 25.94 -15.71 5.85
CA ALA A 29 24.63 -15.32 5.33
C ALA A 29 23.54 -15.39 6.41
N ARG A 30 22.69 -14.37 6.48
CA ARG A 30 21.57 -14.28 7.44
C ARG A 30 20.25 -14.08 6.72
N LEU A 31 19.20 -14.71 7.23
CA LEU A 31 17.83 -14.51 6.76
C LEU A 31 17.18 -13.38 7.55
N GLN A 32 16.69 -12.37 6.85
CA GLN A 32 15.92 -11.28 7.43
C GLN A 32 14.46 -11.39 7.00
N VAL A 33 13.56 -11.32 7.99
CA VAL A 33 12.11 -11.26 7.74
C VAL A 33 11.75 -9.82 7.38
N ARG A 34 11.29 -9.59 6.15
CA ARG A 34 10.67 -8.30 5.81
C ARG A 34 9.20 -8.35 6.18
N ARG A 35 8.84 -7.67 7.26
CA ARG A 35 7.43 -7.47 7.63
C ARG A 35 6.83 -6.46 6.66
N ARG A 36 5.97 -6.92 5.75
CA ARG A 36 5.16 -6.02 4.93
C ARG A 36 4.17 -5.30 5.85
N PRO A 37 4.10 -3.96 5.84
CA PRO A 37 3.02 -3.26 6.54
C PRO A 37 1.68 -3.74 5.96
N PRO A 38 0.65 -3.96 6.81
CA PRO A 38 -0.64 -4.43 6.35
C PRO A 38 -1.19 -3.49 5.26
N PRO A 39 -1.88 -4.02 4.23
CA PRO A 39 -2.49 -3.18 3.21
C PRO A 39 -3.39 -2.16 3.91
N ARG A 40 -3.13 -0.86 3.70
CA ARG A 40 -4.00 0.18 4.24
C ARG A 40 -5.38 0.01 3.62
N PRO A 41 -6.47 0.00 4.42
CA PRO A 41 -7.81 -0.02 3.85
C PRO A 41 -7.98 1.18 2.91
N PRO A 42 -8.71 1.04 1.80
CA PRO A 42 -8.96 2.16 0.91
C PRO A 42 -9.61 3.27 1.73
N ARG A 43 -8.97 4.44 1.76
CA ARG A 43 -9.58 5.64 2.32
C ARG A 43 -10.76 5.98 1.43
N SER A 44 -11.97 5.61 1.85
CA SER A 44 -13.24 6.13 1.34
C SER A 44 -13.30 7.63 1.66
N GLY A 45 -12.58 8.42 0.86
CA GLY A 45 -12.25 9.81 1.19
C GLY A 45 -12.27 10.72 -0.02
N THR A 46 -13.27 10.60 -0.89
CA THR A 46 -13.62 11.65 -1.87
C THR A 46 -15.02 12.19 -1.59
N MET A 47 -15.22 12.69 -0.36
CA MET A 47 -16.32 13.63 -0.06
C MET A 47 -15.94 15.08 -0.40
N VAL A 48 -15.06 15.31 -1.38
CA VAL A 48 -14.65 16.66 -1.79
C VAL A 48 -15.68 17.32 -2.74
N GLY A 49 -16.66 16.57 -3.25
CA GLY A 49 -17.62 17.09 -4.25
C GLY A 49 -18.92 17.70 -3.71
N ARG A 50 -19.44 17.26 -2.55
CA ARG A 50 -20.80 17.67 -2.11
C ARG A 50 -20.85 19.05 -1.42
N GLY A 51 -19.81 19.42 -0.68
CA GLY A 51 -19.75 20.72 0.01
C GLY A 51 -19.50 21.90 -0.94
N ALA A 52 -18.64 21.70 -1.95
CA ALA A 52 -18.33 22.73 -2.94
C ALA A 52 -19.53 23.02 -3.85
N LEU A 53 -20.24 21.98 -4.31
CA LEU A 53 -21.45 22.13 -5.14
C LEU A 53 -22.56 22.86 -4.38
N ARG A 54 -22.79 22.55 -3.10
CA ARG A 54 -23.78 23.27 -2.26
C ARG A 54 -23.43 24.75 -2.09
N ARG A 55 -22.14 25.10 -2.01
CA ARG A 55 -21.69 26.49 -1.87
C ARG A 55 -21.87 27.29 -3.16
N LEU A 56 -21.72 26.63 -4.31
CA LEU A 56 -21.91 27.22 -5.64
C LEU A 56 -23.38 27.46 -5.98
N LEU A 57 -24.27 26.55 -5.56
CA LEU A 57 -25.72 26.70 -5.76
C LEU A 57 -26.31 27.78 -4.84
N ARG A 58 -25.83 27.93 -3.60
CA ARG A 58 -26.29 29.01 -2.69
C ARG A 58 -25.90 30.41 -3.14
N ARG A 59 -24.88 30.56 -3.97
CA ARG A 59 -24.40 31.87 -4.44
C ARG A 59 -25.23 32.42 -5.61
N GLN A 60 -26.00 31.58 -6.28
CA GLN A 60 -26.83 31.96 -7.42
C GLN A 60 -28.22 32.45 -7.00
N SER A 61 -28.69 32.07 -5.81
CA SER A 61 -30.01 32.48 -5.28
C SER A 61 -30.00 33.85 -4.58
N ALA A 62 -28.84 34.48 -4.38
CA ALA A 62 -28.70 35.77 -3.69
C ALA A 62 -28.54 36.95 -4.66
N ARG A 63 -28.83 36.75 -5.96
CA ARG A 63 -28.68 37.76 -7.01
C ARG A 63 -29.93 37.96 -7.87
N ALA A 64 -31.09 37.54 -7.36
CA ALA A 64 -32.41 37.87 -7.91
C ALA A 64 -33.05 38.95 -7.06
#